data_AF-A0A9P5PHV6-F1
#
_entry.id   AF-A0A9P5PHV6-F1
#
_cell.length_a   1.000
_cell.length_b   1.000
_cell.length_c   1.000
_cell.angle_alpha   90.00
_cell.angle_beta   90.00
_cell.angle_gamma   90.00
#
_symmetry.space_group_name_H-M   'P 1'
#
loop_
_entity.id
_entity.type
_entity.pdbx_description
1 polymer ?
#
loop_
_entity_poly.entity_id
_entity_poly.type
_entity_poly.pdbx_seq_one_letter_code
_entity_poly.pdbx_strand_id
1 'polypeptide(L)' 'AKLQARDEHIRESWVRAMEARLVREELEKCTRTEGVNSLENCKWLSDKLLDKLADSRVKGYKIVDL' A
#
# COMPACT_ATOMS: atom_id res chain seq x y z
N ALA A 1 4.27 -3.23 -28.04
CA ALA A 1 3.00 -2.54 -27.71
C ALA A 1 2.18 -3.29 -26.65
N LYS A 2 1.31 -4.26 -26.99
CA LYS A 2 0.37 -4.87 -26.00
C LYS A 2 1.03 -5.62 -24.82
N LEU A 3 2.14 -6.33 -25.05
CA LEU A 3 2.88 -7.02 -23.98
C LEU A 3 3.56 -6.05 -23.01
N GLN A 4 4.18 -4.99 -23.54
CA GLN A 4 4.82 -3.95 -22.72
C GLN A 4 3.80 -3.24 -21.82
N ALA A 5 2.64 -2.84 -22.36
CA ALA A 5 1.60 -2.19 -21.57
C ALA A 5 1.08 -3.09 -20.43
N ARG A 6 0.98 -4.41 -20.67
CA ARG A 6 0.60 -5.39 -19.63
C ARG A 6 1.66 -5.47 -18.54
N ASP A 7 2.93 -5.56 -18.93
CA ASP A 7 4.03 -5.71 -17.98
C ASP A 7 4.24 -4.42 -17.16
N GLU A 8 4.05 -3.25 -17.77
CA GLU A 8 4.03 -1.94 -17.10
C GLU A 8 2.92 -1.89 -16.04
N HIS A 9 1.68 -2.27 -16.41
CA HIS A 9 0.55 -2.29 -15.49
C HIS A 9 0.80 -3.17 -14.26
N ILE A 10 1.34 -4.38 -14.48
CA ILE A 10 1.67 -5.30 -13.38
C ILE A 10 2.78 -4.71 -12.51
N ARG A 11 3.83 -4.15 -13.12
CA ARG A 11 4.92 -3.50 -12.37
C ARG A 11 4.39 -2.37 -11.48
N GLU A 12 3.57 -1.48 -12.00
CA GLU A 12 2.96 -0.39 -11.21
C GLU A 12 2.07 -0.92 -10.08
N SER A 13 1.32 -1.99 -10.35
CA SER A 13 0.50 -2.68 -9.34
C SER A 13 1.35 -3.17 -8.16
N TRP A 14 2.51 -3.75 -8.46
CA TRP A 14 3.48 -4.15 -7.44
C TRP A 14 4.12 -2.97 -6.72
N VAL A 15 4.43 -1.87 -7.42
CA VAL A 15 4.96 -0.66 -6.80
C VAL A 15 3.97 -0.11 -5.77
N ARG A 16 2.69 0.03 -6.12
CA ARG A 16 1.63 0.47 -5.18
C ARG A 16 1.49 -0.46 -3.97
N ALA A 17 1.59 -1.78 -4.17
CA ALA A 17 1.59 -2.75 -3.08
C ALA A 17 2.80 -2.57 -2.14
N MET A 18 3.99 -2.34 -2.70
CA MET A 18 5.21 -2.11 -1.93
C MET A 18 5.19 -0.79 -1.16
N GLU A 19 4.60 0.27 -1.73
CA GLU A 19 4.41 1.52 -1.00
C GLU A 19 3.54 1.36 0.25
N ALA A 20 2.43 0.63 0.14
CA ALA A 20 1.58 0.34 1.29
C ALA A 20 2.33 -0.48 2.35
N ARG A 21 3.16 -1.43 1.91
CA ARG A 21 4.00 -2.23 2.81
C ARG A 21 4.99 -1.37 3.60
N LEU A 22 5.66 -0.41 2.95
CA LEU A 22 6.60 0.49 3.61
C LEU A 22 5.91 1.34 4.70
N VAL A 23 4.72 1.88 4.40
CA VAL A 23 3.96 2.65 5.38
C VAL A 23 3.54 1.78 6.57
N ARG A 24 3.14 0.53 6.31
CA ARG A 24 2.81 -0.43 7.37
C ARG A 24 4.01 -0.76 8.25
N GLU A 25 5.18 -0.99 7.67
CA GLU A 25 6.42 -1.27 8.43
C GLU A 25 6.81 -0.07 9.30
N GLU A 26 6.65 1.15 8.81
CA GLU A 26 6.94 2.36 9.59
C GLU A 26 5.90 2.59 10.70
N LEU A 27 4.62 2.31 10.44
CA LEU A 27 3.57 2.32 11.46
C LEU A 27 3.86 1.32 12.58
N GLU A 28 4.33 0.11 12.24
CA GLU A 28 4.71 -0.90 13.24
C GLU A 28 5.87 -0.41 14.12
N LYS A 29 6.88 0.24 13.53
CA LYS A 29 7.99 0.84 14.30
C LYS A 29 7.50 1.96 15.20
N CYS A 30 6.71 2.90 14.68
CA CYS A 30 6.14 3.99 15.46
C CYS A 30 5.32 3.45 16.65
N THR A 31 4.47 2.45 16.41
CA THR A 31 3.65 1.84 17.46
C THR A 31 4.50 1.19 18.54
N ARG A 32 5.61 0.54 18.18
CA ARG A 32 6.55 -0.07 19.12
C ARG A 32 7.32 0.96 19.94
N THR A 33 7.71 2.08 19.33
CA THR A 33 8.49 3.14 20.00
C THR A 33 7.62 4.00 20.92
N GLU A 34 6.43 4.41 20.45
CA GLU A 34 5.54 5.33 21.17
C GLU A 34 4.69 4.63 22.25
N GLY A 35 4.48 3.32 22.13
CA GLY A 35 3.69 2.55 23.08
C GLY A 35 2.26 3.09 23.22
N VAL A 36 1.90 3.56 24.42
CA VAL A 36 0.55 4.08 24.73
C VAL A 36 0.24 5.36 23.95
N ASN A 37 1.25 6.16 23.59
CA ASN A 37 1.08 7.41 22.85
C ASN A 37 0.89 7.19 21.33
N SER A 38 0.94 5.96 20.85
CA SER A 38 0.84 5.64 19.42
C SER A 38 -0.46 6.12 18.77
N LEU A 39 -1.55 6.25 19.53
CA LEU A 39 -2.84 6.73 19.04
C LEU A 39 -2.79 8.19 18.56
N GLU A 40 -1.92 9.01 19.15
CA GLU A 40 -1.75 10.41 18.76
C GLU A 40 -0.58 10.54 17.79
N ASN A 41 0.59 10.02 18.17
CA ASN A 41 1.84 10.25 17.44
C ASN A 41 1.92 9.45 16.11
N CYS A 42 1.27 8.30 16.02
CA CYS A 42 1.29 7.45 14.82
C CYS A 42 0.01 7.57 13.97
N LYS A 43 -0.94 8.43 14.34
CA LYS A 43 -2.24 8.58 13.65
C LYS A 43 -2.07 8.84 12.15
N TRP A 44 -1.16 9.74 11.77
CA TRP A 44 -0.92 10.10 10.39
C TRP A 44 -0.39 8.93 9.54
N LEU A 45 0.38 7.99 10.13
CA LEU A 45 0.82 6.77 9.47
C LEU A 45 -0.35 5.80 9.27
N SER A 46 -1.25 5.73 10.25
CA SER A 46 -2.47 4.93 10.14
C SER A 46 -3.38 5.46 9.03
N ASP A 47 -3.65 6.77 9.02
CA ASP A 47 -4.47 7.42 8.00
C ASP A 47 -3.85 7.26 6.60
N LYS A 48 -2.53 7.42 6.48
CA LYS A 48 -1.79 7.19 5.22
C LYS A 48 -1.82 5.73 4.77
N LEU A 49 -1.77 4.77 5.69
CA LEU A 49 -1.87 3.36 5.36
C LEU A 49 -3.28 3.03 4.83
N LEU A 50 -4.32 3.56 5.47
CA LEU A 50 -5.71 3.39 5.04
C LEU A 50 -5.94 3.94 3.63
N ASP A 51 -5.41 5.13 3.34
CA ASP A 51 -5.45 5.73 2.00
C ASP A 51 -4.78 4.82 0.97
N LYS A 52 -3.58 4.31 1.25
CA LYS A 52 -2.87 3.40 0.33
C LYS A 52 -3.57 2.06 0.14
N LEU A 53 -4.20 1.51 1.18
CA LEU A 53 -4.87 0.21 1.10
C LEU A 53 -6.07 0.18 0.15
N ALA A 54 -6.66 1.34 -0.16
CA ALA A 54 -7.73 1.45 -1.16
C ALA A 54 -7.22 1.03 -2.56
N ASP A 55 -5.99 1.40 -2.91
CA ASP A 55 -5.43 1.26 -4.25
C ASP A 55 -4.23 0.29 -4.35
N SER A 56 -3.75 -0.25 -3.23
CA SER A 56 -2.57 -1.11 -3.21
C SER A 56 -2.83 -2.56 -3.62
N ARG A 57 -4.08 -2.95 -3.89
CA ARG A 57 -4.38 -4.33 -4.31
C ARG A 57 -3.83 -4.56 -5.71
N VAL A 58 -3.08 -5.65 -5.87
CA VAL A 58 -2.59 -6.07 -7.19
C VAL A 58 -3.79 -6.48 -8.06
N LYS A 59 -4.22 -5.58 -8.95
CA LYS A 59 -5.27 -5.85 -9.94
C LYS A 59 -4.63 -6.50 -11.17
N GLY A 60 -5.29 -7.54 -11.69
CA GLY A 60 -4.87 -8.20 -12.92
C GLY A 60 -5.20 -7.35 -14.15
N TYR A 61 -4.41 -7.47 -15.21
CA TYR A 61 -4.61 -6.72 -16.46
C TYR A 61 -5.94 -7.05 -17.18
N LYS A 62 -6.51 -8.24 -16.96
CA LYS A 62 -7.84 -8.60 -17.45
C LYS A 62 -8.85 -8.45 -16.33
N ILE A 63 -9.83 -7.57 -16.53
CA ILE A 63 -11.07 -7.55 -15.75
C ILE A 63 -11.95 -8.65 -16.36
N VAL A 64 -12.21 -9.69 -15.58
CA VAL A 64 -13.19 -10.72 -15.93
C VAL A 64 -14.42 -10.39 -15.12
N ASP A 65 -15.39 -9.71 -15.74
CA ASP A 65 -16.71 -9.55 -15.14
C ASP A 65 -17.40 -10.93 -15.18
N LEU A 66 -17.92 -11.36 -14.03
CA LEU A 66 -18.75 -12.56 -13.88
C LEU A 66 -20.21 -12.23 -14.12
#